data_AF-A0AAF0GUK1-F1
#
_entry.id   AF-A0AAF0GUK1-F1
#
_cell.length_a   1.000
_cell.length_b   1.000
_cell.length_c   1.000
_cell.angle_alpha   90.00
_cell.angle_beta   90.00
_cell.angle_gamma   90.00
#
_symmetry.space_group_name_H-M   'P 1'
#
loop_
_entity.id
_entity.type
_entity.pdbx_description
1 polymer ?
#
loop_
_entity_poly.entity_id
_entity_poly.type
_entity_poly.pdbx_seq_one_letter_code
_entity_poly.pdbx_strand_id
1 'polypeptide(L)'
;MTIFLTGIIFLFAILCIVLGIQFQRRRWLRLIAGNSFGDLPLEKSISVSQQTSWFMYLLGLFSLFICWWLNFSRNRMLLWIGIGIILLSCGVILIKAIKEWIKTGY
;
A
#
# COMPACT_ATOMS: atom_id res chain seq x y z
N MET A 1 -11.15 -23.99 1.86
CA MET A 1 -10.86 -22.94 0.85
C MET A 1 -10.72 -21.55 1.48
N THR A 2 -11.63 -21.13 2.36
CA THR A 2 -11.55 -19.84 3.07
C THR A 2 -10.28 -19.68 3.93
N ILE A 3 -9.91 -20.69 4.72
CA ILE A 3 -8.70 -20.68 5.57
C ILE A 3 -7.42 -20.46 4.74
N PHE A 4 -7.31 -21.12 3.59
CA PHE A 4 -6.18 -20.96 2.67
C PHE A 4 -6.11 -19.54 2.11
N LEU A 5 -7.25 -18.99 1.68
CA LEU A 5 -7.35 -17.60 1.19
C LEU A 5 -7.00 -16.59 2.28
N THR A 6 -7.47 -16.79 3.51
CA THR A 6 -7.11 -15.96 4.68
C THR A 6 -5.60 -16.01 4.91
N GLY A 7 -4.97 -17.18 4.84
CA GLY A 7 -3.51 -17.31 5.00
C GLY A 7 -2.72 -16.48 4.00
N ILE A 8 -3.13 -16.47 2.73
CA ILE A 8 -2.49 -15.66 1.67
C ILE A 8 -2.68 -14.17 1.93
N ILE A 9 -3.90 -13.73 2.24
CA ILE A 9 -4.19 -12.31 2.50
C ILE A 9 -3.46 -11.84 3.77
N PHE A 10 -3.34 -12.69 4.77
CA PHE A 10 -2.60 -12.39 6.00
C PHE A 10 -1.10 -12.24 5.75
N LEU A 11 -0.51 -13.12 4.94
CA LEU A 11 0.89 -12.97 4.49
C LEU A 11 1.10 -11.67 3.72
N PHE A 12 0.16 -11.32 2.83
CA PHE A 12 0.19 -10.06 2.10
C PHE A 12 0.11 -8.85 3.04
N ALA A 13 -0.76 -8.90 4.06
CA ALA A 13 -0.88 -7.86 5.07
C ALA A 13 0.44 -7.62 5.82
N ILE A 14 1.13 -8.71 6.22
CA ILE A 14 2.43 -8.64 6.87
C ILE A 14 3.46 -8.01 5.93
N LEU A 15 3.51 -8.43 4.66
CA LEU A 15 4.41 -7.85 3.67
C LEU A 15 4.18 -6.35 3.52
N CYS A 16 2.93 -5.90 3.42
CA CYS A 16 2.60 -4.47 3.36
C CYS A 16 3.07 -3.71 4.59
N ILE A 17 2.88 -4.25 5.80
CA ILE A 17 3.34 -3.60 7.04
C ILE A 17 4.87 -3.53 7.06
N VAL A 18 5.56 -4.62 6.70
CA VAL A 18 7.03 -4.65 6.64
C VAL A 18 7.54 -3.63 5.62
N LEU A 19 6.95 -3.57 4.43
CA LEU A 19 7.29 -2.57 3.41
C LEU A 19 7.02 -1.15 3.93
N GLY A 20 5.88 -0.91 4.58
CA GLY A 20 5.54 0.36 5.21
C GLY A 20 6.61 0.81 6.20
N ILE A 21 7.12 -0.09 7.04
CA ILE A 21 8.22 0.17 7.99
C ILE A 21 9.51 0.50 7.24
N GLN A 22 9.85 -0.25 6.18
CA GLN A 22 11.08 -0.03 5.41
C GLN A 22 11.06 1.30 4.64
N PHE A 23 9.89 1.69 4.10
CA PHE A 23 9.67 3.02 3.51
C PHE A 23 9.75 4.10 4.60
N GLN A 24 9.19 3.91 5.78
CA GLN A 24 9.34 4.89 6.86
C GLN A 24 10.80 5.10 7.28
N ARG A 25 11.59 4.01 7.27
CA ARG A 25 13.03 4.01 7.55
C ARG A 25 13.89 4.53 6.39
N ARG A 26 13.27 4.89 5.25
CA ARG A 26 13.93 5.47 4.06
C ARG A 26 15.00 4.57 3.42
N ARG A 27 15.10 3.30 3.82
CA ARG A 27 16.11 2.36 3.31
C ARG A 27 15.81 1.91 1.88
N TRP A 28 14.52 1.79 1.55
CA TRP A 28 14.07 1.23 0.28
C TRP A 28 13.99 2.23 -0.86
N LEU A 29 13.73 3.52 -0.60
CA LEU A 29 13.83 4.56 -1.64
C LEU A 29 15.20 4.52 -2.30
N ARG A 30 16.27 4.42 -1.50
CA ARG A 30 17.67 4.33 -1.95
C ARG A 30 17.98 3.08 -2.78
N LEU A 31 17.27 1.97 -2.54
CA LEU A 31 17.45 0.71 -3.26
C LEU A 31 16.63 0.65 -4.56
N ILE A 32 15.41 1.18 -4.56
CA ILE A 32 14.52 1.17 -5.72
C ILE A 32 14.99 2.16 -6.79
N ALA A 33 15.54 3.31 -6.40
CA ALA A 33 15.97 4.34 -7.34
C ALA A 33 17.26 3.99 -8.10
N GLY A 34 17.96 2.91 -7.75
CA GLY A 34 19.13 2.38 -8.50
C GLY A 34 20.37 3.28 -8.55
N ASN A 35 20.26 4.54 -8.16
CA ASN A 35 21.35 5.51 -8.14
C ASN A 35 21.13 6.48 -6.96
N SER A 36 22.22 6.98 -6.40
CA SER A 36 22.20 7.92 -5.29
C SER A 36 21.25 9.08 -5.61
N PHE A 37 20.34 9.39 -4.70
CA PHE A 37 19.49 10.59 -4.70
C PHE A 37 20.38 11.85 -4.66
N GLY A 38 21.11 12.12 -5.74
CA GLY A 38 21.90 13.34 -5.93
C GLY A 38 21.02 14.54 -6.22
N ASP A 39 19.81 14.31 -6.77
CA ASP A 39 19.03 15.39 -7.41
C ASP A 39 17.60 15.59 -6.87
N LEU A 40 17.12 14.73 -5.96
CA LEU A 40 15.81 14.92 -5.32
C LEU A 40 15.98 15.75 -4.04
N PRO A 41 15.35 16.95 -3.93
CA PRO A 41 15.43 17.74 -2.71
C PRO A 41 14.96 16.88 -1.53
N LEU A 42 15.76 16.87 -0.47
CA LEU A 42 15.60 15.98 0.68
C LEU A 42 14.16 15.97 1.21
N GLU A 43 13.50 17.13 1.22
CA GLU A 43 12.10 17.30 1.63
C GLU A 43 11.10 16.51 0.77
N LYS A 44 11.27 16.46 -0.56
CA LYS A 44 10.38 15.67 -1.45
C LYS A 44 10.61 14.17 -1.26
N SER A 45 11.86 13.75 -1.08
CA SER A 45 12.15 12.33 -0.79
C SER A 45 11.49 11.91 0.53
N ILE A 46 11.54 12.77 1.55
CA ILE A 46 10.91 12.53 2.86
C ILE A 46 9.39 12.44 2.74
N SER A 47 8.76 13.39 2.05
CA SER A 47 7.31 13.43 1.94
C SER A 47 6.76 12.22 1.18
N VAL A 48 7.40 11.84 0.07
CA VAL A 48 7.03 10.65 -0.71
C VAL A 48 7.22 9.39 0.12
N SER A 49 8.35 9.26 0.83
CA SER A 49 8.61 8.11 1.72
C SER A 49 7.53 7.93 2.79
N GLN A 50 7.10 9.04 3.41
CA GLN A 50 6.08 9.03 4.44
C GLN A 50 4.69 8.75 3.87
N GLN A 51 4.34 9.34 2.73
CA GLN A 51 3.08 9.06 2.04
C GLN A 51 2.99 7.58 1.64
N THR A 52 4.01 7.03 0.99
CA THR A 52 4.04 5.62 0.59
C THR A 52 3.99 4.68 1.80
N SER A 53 4.68 5.03 2.90
CA SER A 53 4.61 4.27 4.16
C SER A 53 3.18 4.25 4.75
N TRP A 54 2.53 5.40 4.82
CA TRP A 54 1.13 5.51 5.26
C TRP A 54 0.18 4.68 4.39
N PHE A 55 0.36 4.72 3.07
CA PHE A 55 -0.42 3.89 2.16
C PHE A 55 -0.22 2.39 2.41
N MET A 56 1.02 1.96 2.61
CA MET A 56 1.34 0.55 2.89
C MET A 56 0.74 0.07 4.21
N TYR A 57 0.75 0.91 5.26
CA TYR A 57 0.05 0.59 6.51
C TYR A 57 -1.46 0.52 6.34
N LEU A 58 -2.06 1.47 5.60
CA LEU A 58 -3.49 1.45 5.31
C LEU A 58 -3.89 0.16 4.58
N LEU A 59 -3.10 -0.23 3.56
CA LEU A 59 -3.32 -1.45 2.78
C LEU A 59 -3.21 -2.73 3.63
N GLY A 60 -2.19 -2.78 4.50
CA GLY A 60 -1.98 -3.89 5.43
C GLY A 60 -3.12 -4.02 6.45
N LEU A 61 -3.54 -2.91 7.05
CA LEU A 61 -4.62 -2.86 8.03
C LEU A 61 -5.96 -3.26 7.41
N PHE A 62 -6.21 -2.85 6.16
CA PHE A 62 -7.38 -3.28 5.41
C PHE A 62 -7.35 -4.77 5.06
N SER A 63 -6.18 -5.30 4.73
CA SER A 63 -6.00 -6.74 4.46
C SER A 63 -6.29 -7.59 5.71
N LEU A 64 -5.93 -7.10 6.89
CA LEU A 64 -6.30 -7.72 8.18
C LEU A 64 -7.81 -7.65 8.43
N PHE A 65 -8.45 -6.53 8.11
CA PHE A 65 -9.90 -6.38 8.20
C PHE A 65 -10.63 -7.38 7.29
N ILE A 66 -10.15 -7.56 6.05
CA ILE A 66 -10.67 -8.58 5.13
C ILE A 66 -10.50 -9.99 5.71
N CYS A 67 -9.33 -10.29 6.30
CA CYS A 67 -9.09 -11.58 6.94
C CYS A 67 -10.08 -11.87 8.07
N TRP A 68 -10.33 -10.89 8.93
CA TRP A 68 -11.31 -11.01 10.01
C TRP A 68 -12.72 -11.21 9.46
N TRP A 69 -13.13 -10.40 8.48
CA TRP A 69 -14.47 -10.46 7.88
C TRP A 69 -14.74 -11.78 7.14
N LEU A 70 -13.75 -12.31 6.40
CA LEU A 70 -13.84 -13.60 5.70
C LEU A 70 -14.14 -14.78 6.62
N ASN A 71 -13.69 -14.70 7.89
CA ASN A 71 -13.87 -15.78 8.87
C ASN A 71 -15.14 -15.62 9.72
N PHE A 72 -15.62 -14.38 9.93
CA PHE A 72 -16.78 -14.13 10.80
C PHE A 72 -18.10 -13.88 10.05
N SER A 73 -18.07 -13.44 8.79
CA SER A 73 -19.29 -13.09 8.06
C SER A 73 -19.64 -14.14 7.00
N ARG A 74 -20.81 -14.77 7.15
CA ARG A 74 -21.42 -15.59 6.10
C ARG A 74 -21.85 -14.73 4.90
N ASN A 75 -22.01 -13.43 5.10
CA ASN A 75 -22.53 -12.49 4.12
C ASN A 75 -21.39 -11.86 3.30
N ARG A 76 -21.13 -12.47 2.13
CA ARG A 76 -20.02 -12.08 1.23
C ARG A 76 -20.25 -10.77 0.49
N MET A 77 -21.49 -10.27 0.43
CA MET A 77 -21.86 -9.10 -0.36
C MET A 77 -21.17 -7.81 0.13
N LEU A 78 -21.15 -7.57 1.45
CA LEU A 78 -20.48 -6.41 2.05
C LEU A 78 -18.96 -6.44 1.85
N LEU A 79 -18.39 -7.64 1.78
CA LEU A 79 -16.96 -7.86 1.55
C LEU A 79 -16.55 -7.38 0.15
N TRP A 80 -17.35 -7.71 -0.87
CA TRP A 80 -17.14 -7.24 -2.24
C TRP A 80 -17.32 -5.74 -2.38
N ILE A 81 -18.29 -5.14 -1.67
CA ILE A 81 -18.47 -3.68 -1.64
C ILE A 81 -17.24 -3.00 -1.04
N GLY A 82 -16.73 -3.51 0.09
CA GLY A 82 -15.52 -2.99 0.73
C GLY A 82 -14.28 -3.08 -0.16
N ILE A 83 -14.05 -4.25 -0.80
CA ILE A 83 -12.97 -4.43 -1.77
C ILE A 83 -13.13 -3.45 -2.95
N GLY A 84 -14.36 -3.26 -3.45
CA GLY A 84 -14.64 -2.34 -4.54
C GLY A 84 -14.31 -0.88 -4.21
N ILE A 85 -14.69 -0.40 -3.02
CA ILE A 85 -14.38 0.96 -2.55
C ILE A 85 -12.86 1.16 -2.44
N ILE A 86 -12.13 0.13 -2.00
CA ILE A 86 -10.67 0.22 -1.84
C ILE A 86 -9.95 0.14 -3.17
N LEU A 87 -10.39 -0.71 -4.09
CA LEU A 87 -9.85 -0.73 -5.45
C LEU A 87 -10.07 0.62 -6.14
N LEU A 88 -11.24 1.23 -5.97
CA LEU A 88 -11.56 2.56 -6.49
C LEU A 88 -10.66 3.63 -5.86
N SER A 89 -10.52 3.66 -4.54
CA SER A 89 -9.68 4.67 -3.87
C SER A 89 -8.20 4.49 -4.21
N CYS A 90 -7.70 3.26 -4.23
CA CYS A 90 -6.34 2.93 -4.62
C CYS A 90 -6.09 3.30 -6.08
N GLY A 91 -7.03 3.03 -6.99
CA GLY A 91 -6.94 3.43 -8.40
C GLY A 91 -6.90 4.94 -8.60
N VAL A 92 -7.77 5.70 -7.92
CA VAL A 92 -7.77 7.17 -7.98
C VAL A 92 -6.43 7.75 -7.49
N ILE A 93 -5.89 7.18 -6.41
CA ILE A 93 -4.61 7.60 -5.85
C ILE A 93 -3.46 7.25 -6.79
N LEU A 94 -3.48 6.05 -7.40
CA LEU A 94 -2.46 5.64 -8.36
C LEU A 94 -2.46 6.55 -9.59
N ILE A 95 -3.64 6.90 -10.11
CA ILE A 95 -3.78 7.84 -11.23
C ILE A 95 -3.27 9.23 -10.84
N LYS A 96 -3.56 9.71 -9.63
CA LYS A 96 -3.00 10.97 -9.12
C LYS A 96 -1.48 10.92 -9.05
N ALA A 97 -0.93 9.86 -8.46
CA ALA A 97 0.51 9.67 -8.35
C ALA A 97 1.19 9.66 -9.72
N ILE A 98 0.66 8.90 -10.69
CA ILE A 98 1.16 8.85 -12.07
C ILE A 98 1.07 10.22 -12.75
N LYS A 99 -0.06 10.95 -12.59
CA LYS A 99 -0.20 12.31 -13.13
C LYS A 99 0.84 13.27 -12.54
N GLU A 100 1.08 13.18 -11.24
CA GLU A 100 2.10 13.97 -10.55
C GLU A 100 3.49 13.67 -11.10
N TRP A 101 3.80 12.38 -11.30
CA TRP A 101 5.05 11.86 -11.86
C TRP A 101 5.29 12.42 -13.28
N ILE A 102 4.31 12.25 -14.18
CA ILE A 102 4.38 12.76 -15.57
C ILE A 102 4.54 14.29 -15.60
N LYS A 103 3.85 15.03 -14.73
CA LYS A 103 3.94 16.50 -14.68
C LYS A 103 5.29 17.00 -14.17
N THR A 104 5.90 16.28 -13.24
CA THR A 104 7.16 16.69 -12.61
C THR A 104 8.39 16.16 -13.34
N GLY A 105 8.22 15.28 -14.34
CA GLY A 105 9.30 14.80 -15.20
C GLY A 105 10.22 13.78 -14.52
N TYR A 106 9.74 13.14 -13.46
CA TYR A 106 10.43 12.07 -12.72
C TYR A 106 9.58 10.82 -12.74
#